data_AF-A0A4Q6EP13-F1
#
_entry.id   AF-A0A4Q6EP13-F1
#
_cell.length_a   1.000
_cell.length_b   1.000
_cell.length_c   1.000
_cell.angle_alpha   90.00
_cell.angle_beta   90.00
_cell.angle_gamma   90.00
#
_symmetry.space_group_name_H-M   'P 1'
#
loop_
_entity.id
_entity.type
_entity.pdbx_description
1 polymer ?
#
loop_
_entity_poly.entity_id
_entity_poly.type
_entity_poly.pdbx_seq_one_letter_code
_entity_poly.pdbx_strand_id
1 'polypeptide(L)'
;MRRVKLIVNDFHLGKGALLKDGTVNILEDFRYGAKFAEYLNHYSSGEYADCEVELIINGDFLNLLQIDYLGIHSYLVTEKMVSHAVRAIIAGHADVFDALQKFAAVPNHAIAYIIGNHDIGLLFDDPRRVMRETIGRNLRFYDTYYEFDNVRVEHGHMYEAINATDPQRFILRDPDYPEPVLNLPWASLFVAMFLPKIKKERPFVDKVKPFTGYLRWAVMHDTLFAFRTGFFIFFSFLRMFSLARKHPLLDFRLSFARMKGTTIYPSFVKEARKILRMNPHLNAIIFGHTHVMRYRQWGGGKEYLNTGTWNEVTSLDIADFGLQTYLTYGYIEL
;
A
#
# COMPACT_ATOMS: atom_id res chain seq x y z
N MET A 1 5.77 9.82 -31.36
CA MET A 1 4.58 9.50 -30.54
C MET A 1 4.85 10.06 -29.17
N ARG A 2 3.93 10.87 -28.61
CA ARG A 2 4.08 11.42 -27.25
C ARG A 2 4.04 10.26 -26.25
N ARG A 3 4.98 10.23 -25.29
CA ARG A 3 5.07 9.19 -24.26
C ARG A 3 4.70 9.79 -22.91
N VAL A 4 3.72 9.19 -22.24
CA VAL A 4 3.18 9.67 -20.96
C VAL A 4 3.27 8.56 -19.94
N LYS A 5 3.78 8.89 -18.75
CA LYS A 5 3.73 8.02 -17.56
C LYS A 5 2.82 8.65 -16.52
N LEU A 6 1.89 7.85 -16.02
CA LEU A 6 0.91 8.20 -15.01
C LEU A 6 1.20 7.41 -13.75
N ILE A 7 1.29 8.05 -12.58
CA ILE A 7 1.65 7.35 -11.33
C ILE A 7 0.56 7.53 -10.28
N VAL A 8 0.01 6.42 -9.79
CA VAL A 8 -0.98 6.36 -8.69
C VAL A 8 -0.56 5.33 -7.65
N ASN A 9 -1.04 5.45 -6.42
CA ASN A 9 -0.63 4.61 -5.30
C ASN A 9 -1.60 4.72 -4.12
N ASP A 10 -1.45 3.82 -3.15
CA ASP A 10 -2.09 3.91 -1.82
C ASP A 10 -3.62 4.01 -1.90
N PHE A 11 -4.26 3.33 -2.86
CA PHE A 11 -5.73 3.27 -2.94
C PHE A 11 -6.30 2.41 -1.83
N HIS A 12 -5.61 1.35 -1.40
CA HIS A 12 -6.06 0.43 -0.36
C HIS A 12 -7.45 -0.16 -0.65
N LEU A 13 -7.69 -0.62 -1.88
CA LEU A 13 -8.95 -1.27 -2.27
C LEU A 13 -9.23 -2.49 -1.37
N GLY A 14 -10.32 -2.42 -0.61
CA GLY A 14 -10.86 -3.52 0.17
C GLY A 14 -11.90 -4.34 -0.60
N LYS A 15 -12.84 -4.96 0.11
CA LYS A 15 -13.91 -5.80 -0.46
C LYS A 15 -15.09 -5.01 -1.08
N GLY A 16 -14.94 -3.70 -1.23
CA GLY A 16 -15.99 -2.80 -1.68
C GLY A 16 -16.68 -2.09 -0.52
N ALA A 17 -17.37 -1.01 -0.88
CA ALA A 17 -18.03 -0.08 0.02
C ALA A 17 -19.17 -0.69 0.86
N LEU A 18 -19.81 -1.73 0.32
CA LEU A 18 -20.97 -2.40 0.88
C LEU A 18 -20.67 -3.90 1.02
N LEU A 19 -21.16 -4.50 2.10
CA LEU A 19 -21.17 -5.94 2.28
C LEU A 19 -22.32 -6.58 1.49
N LYS A 20 -22.31 -7.91 1.38
CA LYS A 20 -23.33 -8.67 0.62
C LYS A 20 -24.76 -8.48 1.15
N ASP A 21 -24.91 -8.12 2.42
CA ASP A 21 -26.19 -7.81 3.06
C ASP A 21 -26.63 -6.35 2.88
N GLY A 22 -25.85 -5.55 2.14
CA GLY A 22 -26.11 -4.13 1.88
C GLY A 22 -25.62 -3.18 2.98
N THR A 23 -25.06 -3.70 4.07
CA THR A 23 -24.51 -2.85 5.14
C THR A 23 -23.17 -2.22 4.73
N VAL A 24 -22.83 -1.09 5.36
CA VAL A 24 -21.58 -0.38 5.07
C VAL A 24 -20.38 -1.20 5.53
N ASN A 25 -19.44 -1.44 4.63
CA ASN A 25 -18.15 -2.01 4.99
C ASN A 25 -17.25 -0.91 5.56
N ILE A 26 -17.11 -0.90 6.89
CA ILE A 26 -16.27 0.07 7.62
C ILE A 26 -14.76 -0.11 7.40
N LEU A 27 -14.35 -1.27 6.86
CA LEU A 27 -12.95 -1.55 6.53
C LEU A 27 -12.60 -1.12 5.11
N GLU A 28 -13.58 -0.69 4.31
CA GLU A 28 -13.31 -0.13 2.98
C GLU A 28 -12.90 1.34 3.11
N ASP A 29 -11.67 1.62 2.68
CA ASP A 29 -11.11 2.96 2.69
C ASP A 29 -11.37 3.69 1.37
N PHE A 30 -11.36 2.99 0.24
CA PHE A 30 -11.44 3.60 -1.09
C PHE A 30 -12.89 3.85 -1.53
N ARG A 31 -13.17 5.06 -2.02
CA ARG A 31 -14.51 5.49 -2.46
C ARG A 31 -14.54 6.16 -3.83
N TYR A 32 -13.44 6.15 -4.58
CA TYR A 32 -13.25 7.00 -5.77
C TYR A 32 -13.14 6.22 -7.09
N GLY A 33 -13.78 5.04 -7.18
CA GLY A 33 -13.70 4.17 -8.37
C GLY A 33 -14.18 4.85 -9.65
N ALA A 34 -15.34 5.54 -9.59
CA ALA A 34 -15.85 6.31 -10.72
C ALA A 34 -14.89 7.43 -11.18
N LYS A 35 -14.20 8.10 -10.24
CA LYS A 35 -13.23 9.15 -10.56
C LYS A 35 -11.96 8.57 -11.18
N PHE A 36 -11.53 7.40 -10.72
CA PHE A 36 -10.40 6.69 -11.34
C PHE A 36 -10.74 6.20 -12.75
N ALA A 37 -11.96 5.73 -12.98
CA ALA A 37 -12.43 5.36 -14.31
C ALA A 37 -12.46 6.57 -15.28
N GLU A 38 -12.95 7.73 -14.82
CA GLU A 38 -12.93 8.99 -15.56
C GLU A 38 -11.49 9.39 -15.92
N TYR A 39 -10.57 9.29 -14.95
CA TYR A 39 -9.15 9.55 -15.13
C TYR A 39 -8.51 8.67 -16.21
N LEU A 40 -8.73 7.35 -16.17
CA LEU A 40 -8.19 6.44 -17.18
C LEU A 40 -8.80 6.70 -18.57
N ASN A 41 -10.09 7.03 -18.63
CA ASN A 41 -10.75 7.37 -19.88
C ASN A 41 -10.19 8.66 -20.51
N HIS A 42 -9.89 9.67 -19.70
CA HIS A 42 -9.24 10.91 -20.18
C HIS A 42 -7.91 10.60 -20.86
N TYR A 43 -7.07 9.78 -20.24
CA TYR A 43 -5.77 9.39 -20.80
C TYR A 43 -5.84 8.30 -21.87
N SER A 44 -7.04 7.88 -22.29
CA SER A 44 -7.29 6.90 -23.35
C SER A 44 -8.06 7.45 -24.55
N SER A 45 -8.35 8.75 -24.56
CA SER A 45 -9.22 9.37 -25.55
C SER A 45 -8.68 10.73 -25.99
N GLY A 46 -9.28 11.30 -27.04
CA GLY A 46 -8.89 12.61 -27.56
C GLY A 46 -7.41 12.67 -27.94
N GLU A 47 -6.70 13.64 -27.38
CA GLU A 47 -5.27 13.84 -27.65
C GLU A 47 -4.36 12.70 -27.13
N TYR A 48 -4.86 11.85 -26.22
CA TYR A 48 -4.09 10.72 -25.68
C TYR A 48 -4.35 9.41 -26.42
N ALA A 49 -5.34 9.35 -27.32
CA ALA A 49 -5.71 8.12 -28.03
C ALA A 49 -4.56 7.53 -28.88
N ASP A 50 -3.70 8.40 -29.43
CA ASP A 50 -2.53 8.02 -30.24
C ASP A 50 -1.20 8.17 -29.47
N CYS A 51 -1.25 8.33 -28.15
CA CYS A 51 -0.06 8.40 -27.30
C CYS A 51 0.37 7.02 -26.82
N GLU A 52 1.64 6.89 -26.45
CA GLU A 52 2.08 5.78 -25.61
C GLU A 52 1.83 6.18 -24.16
N VAL A 53 0.90 5.50 -23.48
CA VAL A 53 0.53 5.84 -22.10
C VAL A 53 0.74 4.64 -21.19
N GLU A 54 1.58 4.79 -20.17
CA GLU A 54 1.76 3.75 -19.16
C GLU A 54 1.25 4.23 -17.79
N LEU A 55 0.33 3.47 -17.22
CA LEU A 55 -0.11 3.63 -15.84
C LEU A 55 0.83 2.83 -14.92
N ILE A 56 1.47 3.52 -14.00
CA ILE A 56 2.32 2.95 -12.96
C ILE A 56 1.55 2.98 -11.64
N ILE A 57 1.14 1.81 -11.19
CA ILE A 57 0.55 1.61 -9.86
C ILE A 57 1.71 1.38 -8.88
N ASN A 58 2.05 2.40 -8.09
CA ASN A 58 3.19 2.40 -7.17
C ASN A 58 2.85 1.91 -5.76
N GLY A 59 2.33 0.68 -5.67
CA GLY A 59 2.05 -0.03 -4.43
C GLY A 59 0.84 0.46 -3.64
N ASP A 60 0.48 -0.36 -2.65
CA ASP A 60 -0.68 -0.26 -1.77
C ASP A 60 -1.98 0.06 -2.51
N PHE A 61 -2.15 -0.51 -3.70
CA PHE A 61 -3.38 -0.35 -4.47
C PHE A 61 -4.47 -1.28 -3.94
N LEU A 62 -4.11 -2.49 -3.50
CA LEU A 62 -4.99 -3.43 -2.80
C LEU A 62 -4.73 -3.37 -1.29
N ASN A 63 -5.73 -3.67 -0.47
CA ASN A 63 -5.56 -3.77 0.99
C ASN A 63 -5.53 -5.23 1.48
N LEU A 64 -4.63 -6.05 0.95
CA LEU A 64 -4.59 -7.49 1.23
C LEU A 64 -4.27 -7.81 2.69
N LEU A 65 -3.63 -6.88 3.42
CA LEU A 65 -3.35 -7.06 4.85
C LEU A 65 -4.59 -6.97 5.73
N GLN A 66 -5.59 -6.16 5.39
CA GLN A 66 -6.79 -5.97 6.25
C GLN A 66 -7.97 -6.87 5.87
N ILE A 67 -7.81 -7.73 4.86
CA ILE A 67 -8.88 -8.59 4.36
C ILE A 67 -8.93 -9.92 5.13
N ASP A 68 -10.14 -10.28 5.56
CA ASP A 68 -10.40 -11.60 6.12
C ASP A 68 -10.46 -12.68 5.03
N TYR A 69 -10.10 -13.91 5.41
CA TYR A 69 -10.44 -15.10 4.67
C TYR A 69 -11.64 -15.77 5.34
N LEU A 70 -12.81 -15.73 4.69
CA LEU A 70 -14.06 -16.30 5.22
C LEU A 70 -14.41 -15.78 6.62
N GLY A 71 -14.17 -14.49 6.89
CA GLY A 71 -14.45 -13.85 8.18
C GLY A 71 -13.35 -14.00 9.23
N ILE A 72 -12.24 -14.67 8.91
CA ILE A 72 -11.11 -14.86 9.82
C ILE A 72 -9.91 -14.02 9.37
N HIS A 73 -9.45 -13.13 10.25
CA HIS A 73 -8.15 -12.46 10.14
C HIS A 73 -7.05 -13.33 10.74
N SER A 74 -6.00 -13.58 9.97
CA SER A 74 -4.91 -14.49 10.36
C SER A 74 -3.55 -13.88 10.03
N TYR A 75 -2.54 -14.22 10.83
CA TYR A 75 -1.13 -13.95 10.50
C TYR A 75 -0.55 -14.94 9.49
N LEU A 76 -1.18 -16.11 9.33
CA LEU A 76 -0.83 -17.09 8.30
C LEU A 76 -1.53 -16.68 7.01
N VAL A 77 -0.76 -16.15 6.06
CA VAL A 77 -1.28 -15.68 4.77
C VAL A 77 -0.73 -16.56 3.67
N THR A 78 -1.58 -17.38 3.06
CA THR A 78 -1.23 -18.34 2.01
C THR A 78 -1.67 -17.83 0.63
N GLU A 79 -1.12 -18.40 -0.44
CA GLU A 79 -1.47 -18.05 -1.82
C GLU A 79 -2.98 -18.19 -2.09
N LYS A 80 -3.60 -19.25 -1.56
CA LYS A 80 -5.05 -19.47 -1.68
C LYS A 80 -5.86 -18.36 -1.02
N MET A 81 -5.46 -17.91 0.17
CA MET A 81 -6.14 -16.84 0.89
C MET A 81 -6.02 -15.52 0.13
N VAL A 82 -4.82 -15.21 -0.38
CA VAL A 82 -4.59 -13.99 -1.17
C VAL A 82 -5.41 -14.02 -2.46
N SER A 83 -5.44 -15.14 -3.17
CA SER A 83 -6.18 -15.27 -4.42
C SER A 83 -7.69 -15.12 -4.20
N HIS A 84 -8.21 -15.62 -3.08
CA HIS A 84 -9.58 -15.35 -2.66
C HIS A 84 -9.82 -13.86 -2.38
N ALA A 85 -8.91 -13.21 -1.66
CA ALA A 85 -8.99 -11.78 -1.35
C ALA A 85 -8.98 -10.93 -2.63
N VAL A 86 -8.07 -11.18 -3.56
CA VAL A 86 -7.99 -10.48 -4.85
C VAL A 86 -9.30 -10.60 -5.63
N ARG A 87 -9.90 -11.79 -5.72
CA ARG A 87 -11.21 -11.96 -6.38
C ARG A 87 -12.33 -11.18 -5.67
N ALA A 88 -12.31 -11.13 -4.34
CA ALA A 88 -13.29 -10.37 -3.57
C ALA A 88 -13.13 -8.85 -3.77
N ILE A 89 -11.90 -8.33 -3.84
CA ILE A 89 -11.64 -6.93 -4.16
C ILE A 89 -12.12 -6.61 -5.58
N ILE A 90 -11.77 -7.44 -6.56
CA ILE A 90 -12.21 -7.27 -7.96
C ILE A 90 -13.73 -7.18 -8.04
N ALA A 91 -14.44 -8.09 -7.37
CA ALA A 91 -15.90 -8.06 -7.33
C ALA A 91 -16.46 -6.83 -6.60
N GLY A 92 -15.78 -6.34 -5.57
CA GLY A 92 -16.17 -5.16 -4.80
C GLY A 92 -15.94 -3.82 -5.50
N HIS A 93 -15.06 -3.79 -6.52
CA HIS A 93 -14.63 -2.59 -7.25
C HIS A 93 -14.66 -2.84 -8.77
N ALA A 94 -15.73 -3.43 -9.28
CA ALA A 94 -15.85 -3.79 -10.69
C ALA A 94 -15.62 -2.60 -11.63
N ASP A 95 -16.05 -1.40 -11.24
CA ASP A 95 -15.83 -0.15 -11.97
C ASP A 95 -14.34 0.17 -12.18
N VAL A 96 -13.51 -0.04 -11.15
CA VAL A 96 -12.05 0.14 -11.21
C VAL A 96 -11.41 -0.87 -12.15
N PHE A 97 -11.74 -2.15 -12.01
CA PHE A 97 -11.10 -3.21 -12.78
C PHE A 97 -11.57 -3.24 -14.25
N ASP A 98 -12.83 -2.91 -14.51
CA ASP A 98 -13.34 -2.71 -15.87
C ASP A 98 -12.64 -1.53 -16.56
N ALA A 99 -12.38 -0.44 -15.83
CA ALA A 99 -11.65 0.71 -16.36
C ALA A 99 -10.18 0.38 -16.65
N LEU A 100 -9.50 -0.36 -15.76
CA LEU A 100 -8.14 -0.86 -16.00
C LEU A 100 -8.07 -1.78 -17.21
N GLN A 101 -9.05 -2.68 -17.38
CA GLN A 101 -9.12 -3.56 -18.54
C GLN A 101 -9.28 -2.77 -19.84
N LYS A 102 -10.20 -1.80 -19.88
CA LYS A 102 -10.41 -0.93 -21.04
C LYS A 102 -9.15 -0.13 -21.37
N PHE A 103 -8.51 0.47 -20.36
CA PHE A 103 -7.25 1.20 -20.52
C PHE A 103 -6.15 0.31 -21.11
N ALA A 104 -5.95 -0.89 -20.55
CA ALA A 104 -4.91 -1.82 -21.00
C ALA A 104 -5.15 -2.38 -22.40
N ALA A 105 -6.38 -2.34 -22.91
CA ALA A 105 -6.75 -2.79 -24.24
C ALA A 105 -6.48 -1.75 -25.35
N VAL A 106 -6.24 -0.48 -24.99
CA VAL A 106 -5.91 0.57 -25.95
C VAL A 106 -4.52 0.30 -26.56
N PRO A 107 -4.34 0.45 -27.89
CA PRO A 107 -3.02 0.33 -28.51
C PRO A 107 -1.99 1.25 -27.85
N ASN A 108 -0.77 0.75 -27.62
CA ASN A 108 0.33 1.49 -26.97
C ASN A 108 0.08 1.87 -25.49
N HIS A 109 -0.94 1.27 -24.85
CA HIS A 109 -1.15 1.42 -23.42
C HIS A 109 -0.64 0.21 -22.63
N ALA A 110 -0.09 0.47 -21.46
CA ALA A 110 0.40 -0.57 -20.56
C ALA A 110 0.17 -0.20 -19.09
N ILE A 111 0.20 -1.23 -18.23
CA ILE A 111 0.12 -1.04 -16.77
C ILE A 111 1.34 -1.69 -16.13
N ALA A 112 2.11 -0.90 -15.39
CA ALA A 112 3.18 -1.37 -14.52
C ALA A 112 2.70 -1.35 -13.07
N TYR A 113 2.80 -2.47 -12.37
CA TYR A 113 2.36 -2.61 -10.98
C TYR A 113 3.56 -2.90 -10.09
N ILE A 114 3.90 -1.97 -9.21
CA ILE A 114 4.96 -2.12 -8.21
C ILE A 114 4.32 -2.57 -6.90
N ILE A 115 4.89 -3.58 -6.25
CA ILE A 115 4.31 -4.16 -5.02
C ILE A 115 4.65 -3.29 -3.80
N GLY A 116 3.60 -2.85 -3.08
CA GLY A 116 3.70 -2.25 -1.76
C GLY A 116 3.55 -3.27 -0.62
N ASN A 117 3.61 -2.80 0.63
CA ASN A 117 3.46 -3.68 1.80
C ASN A 117 2.03 -4.22 1.96
N HIS A 118 1.00 -3.45 1.58
CA HIS A 118 -0.39 -3.94 1.56
C HIS A 118 -0.66 -4.90 0.39
N ASP A 119 0.18 -4.85 -0.63
CA ASP A 119 0.08 -5.67 -1.84
C ASP A 119 0.95 -6.92 -1.81
N ILE A 120 1.72 -7.16 -0.73
CA ILE A 120 2.79 -8.17 -0.68
C ILE A 120 2.33 -9.60 -1.02
N GLY A 121 1.03 -9.89 -0.88
CA GLY A 121 0.43 -11.16 -1.35
C GLY A 121 0.52 -11.36 -2.86
N LEU A 122 0.65 -10.29 -3.65
CA LEU A 122 0.88 -10.35 -5.09
C LEU A 122 2.28 -10.87 -5.45
N LEU A 123 3.13 -11.26 -4.49
CA LEU A 123 4.35 -12.01 -4.78
C LEU A 123 4.08 -13.49 -5.12
N PHE A 124 2.89 -14.00 -4.81
CA PHE A 124 2.43 -15.30 -5.27
C PHE A 124 1.99 -15.27 -6.74
N ASP A 125 2.02 -16.43 -7.40
CA ASP A 125 1.78 -16.53 -8.83
C ASP A 125 0.28 -16.49 -9.17
N ASP A 126 -0.57 -17.17 -8.38
CA ASP A 126 -2.01 -17.25 -8.63
C ASP A 126 -2.71 -15.88 -8.53
N PRO A 127 -2.46 -15.03 -7.52
CA PRO A 127 -3.03 -13.68 -7.47
C PRO A 127 -2.66 -12.82 -8.69
N ARG A 128 -1.40 -12.90 -9.16
CA ARG A 128 -0.97 -12.22 -10.39
C ARG A 128 -1.70 -12.76 -11.61
N ARG A 129 -1.89 -14.07 -11.70
CA ARG A 129 -2.65 -14.71 -12.78
C ARG A 129 -4.09 -14.19 -12.80
N VAL A 130 -4.77 -14.13 -11.66
CA VAL A 130 -6.14 -13.57 -11.54
C VAL A 130 -6.20 -12.11 -12.02
N MET A 131 -5.24 -11.29 -11.61
CA MET A 131 -5.17 -9.88 -12.03
C MET A 131 -4.96 -9.76 -13.55
N ARG A 132 -4.08 -10.57 -14.15
CA ARG A 132 -3.85 -10.57 -15.61
C ARG A 132 -5.04 -11.11 -16.40
N GLU A 133 -5.76 -12.09 -15.88
CA GLU A 133 -7.01 -12.59 -16.49
C GLU A 133 -8.11 -11.52 -16.48
N THR A 134 -8.12 -10.67 -15.45
CA THR A 134 -9.12 -9.60 -15.28
C THR A 134 -8.77 -8.37 -16.13
N ILE A 135 -7.54 -7.88 -16.03
CA ILE A 135 -7.09 -6.62 -16.63
C ILE A 135 -6.56 -6.82 -18.07
N GLY A 136 -5.90 -7.95 -18.34
CA GLY A 136 -5.31 -8.26 -19.64
C GLY A 136 -3.78 -8.41 -19.62
N ARG A 137 -3.22 -8.75 -20.79
CA ARG A 137 -1.80 -9.13 -20.94
C ARG A 137 -0.80 -7.97 -20.81
N ASN A 138 -1.26 -6.73 -20.94
CA ASN A 138 -0.43 -5.53 -20.83
C ASN A 138 -0.14 -5.11 -19.38
N LEU A 139 -0.53 -5.92 -18.39
CA LEU A 139 -0.19 -5.76 -16.98
C LEU A 139 1.14 -6.46 -16.63
N ARG A 140 2.11 -5.68 -16.15
CA ARG A 140 3.43 -6.14 -15.70
C ARG A 140 3.60 -5.88 -14.21
N PHE A 141 4.22 -6.82 -13.50
CA PHE A 141 4.49 -6.70 -12.08
C PHE A 141 5.99 -6.46 -11.83
N TYR A 142 6.28 -5.62 -10.85
CA TYR A 142 7.60 -5.26 -10.36
C TYR A 142 7.62 -5.46 -8.84
N ASP A 143 8.54 -6.28 -8.35
CA ASP A 143 8.52 -6.71 -6.94
C ASP A 143 8.97 -5.61 -5.97
N THR A 144 9.81 -4.67 -6.44
CA THR A 144 10.44 -3.67 -5.56
C THR A 144 10.40 -2.27 -6.15
N TYR A 145 10.87 -2.10 -7.40
CA TYR A 145 10.94 -0.81 -8.07
C TYR A 145 10.83 -0.96 -9.59
N TYR A 146 10.51 0.14 -10.27
CA TYR A 146 10.52 0.27 -11.72
C TYR A 146 11.33 1.52 -12.12
N GLU A 147 12.22 1.38 -13.11
CA GLU A 147 13.05 2.46 -13.62
C GLU A 147 12.83 2.68 -15.12
N PHE A 148 12.77 3.95 -15.51
CA PHE A 148 12.68 4.41 -16.90
C PHE A 148 13.27 5.82 -16.99
N ASP A 149 13.91 6.19 -18.10
CA ASP A 149 14.35 7.56 -18.43
C ASP A 149 14.92 8.36 -17.23
N ASN A 150 15.85 7.77 -16.47
CA ASN A 150 16.49 8.37 -15.29
C ASN A 150 15.55 8.64 -14.09
N VAL A 151 14.37 8.03 -14.06
CA VAL A 151 13.39 8.08 -12.96
C VAL A 151 13.30 6.69 -12.32
N ARG A 152 13.28 6.64 -10.98
CA ARG A 152 12.93 5.44 -10.22
C ARG A 152 11.60 5.63 -9.52
N VAL A 153 10.71 4.67 -9.67
CA VAL A 153 9.45 4.58 -8.93
C VAL A 153 9.54 3.36 -8.01
N GLU A 154 9.34 3.56 -6.72
CA GLU A 154 9.21 2.48 -5.74
C GLU A 154 8.29 2.90 -4.61
N HIS A 155 7.63 1.96 -3.93
CA HIS A 155 6.59 2.34 -2.98
C HIS A 155 7.15 3.05 -1.73
N GLY A 156 8.32 2.61 -1.23
CA GLY A 156 9.05 3.25 -0.13
C GLY A 156 8.97 2.53 1.24
N HIS A 157 8.04 1.58 1.41
CA HIS A 157 7.85 0.81 2.66
C HIS A 157 9.11 0.11 3.18
N MET A 158 10.04 -0.25 2.30
CA MET A 158 11.30 -0.90 2.65
C MET A 158 12.26 -0.01 3.45
N TYR A 159 12.01 1.30 3.49
CA TYR A 159 12.80 2.26 4.25
C TYR A 159 12.27 2.52 5.67
N GLU A 160 11.08 2.02 5.98
CA GLU A 160 10.57 2.04 7.34
C GLU A 160 10.92 0.72 8.06
N ALA A 161 11.71 0.80 9.13
CA ALA A 161 12.28 -0.38 9.80
C ALA A 161 11.25 -1.46 10.20
N ILE A 162 10.04 -1.05 10.55
CA ILE A 162 8.96 -1.95 10.99
C ILE A 162 8.17 -2.56 9.82
N ASN A 163 8.25 -1.96 8.62
CA ASN A 163 7.61 -2.41 7.39
C ASN A 163 8.61 -3.05 6.40
N ALA A 164 9.91 -2.90 6.64
CA ALA A 164 10.96 -3.49 5.81
C ALA A 164 11.03 -5.01 5.96
N THR A 165 10.83 -5.71 4.86
CA THR A 165 11.01 -7.17 4.75
C THR A 165 12.37 -7.52 4.17
N ASP A 166 12.73 -8.80 4.19
CA ASP A 166 13.89 -9.29 3.44
C ASP A 166 13.39 -9.80 2.07
N PRO A 167 13.79 -9.18 0.95
CA PRO A 167 13.31 -9.59 -0.37
C PRO A 167 13.60 -11.04 -0.74
N GLN A 168 14.64 -11.64 -0.14
CA GLN A 168 14.98 -13.05 -0.38
C GLN A 168 14.09 -14.01 0.41
N ARG A 169 13.29 -13.50 1.35
CA ARG A 169 12.48 -14.29 2.28
C ARG A 169 11.05 -13.80 2.35
N PHE A 170 10.51 -13.19 1.29
CA PHE A 170 9.12 -12.75 1.26
C PHE A 170 8.11 -13.88 1.45
N ILE A 171 8.43 -15.08 0.95
CA ILE A 171 7.62 -16.29 1.10
C ILE A 171 8.43 -17.31 1.89
N LEU A 172 7.91 -17.75 3.04
CA LEU A 172 8.49 -18.85 3.80
C LEU A 172 7.97 -20.18 3.25
N ARG A 173 8.92 -21.08 3.01
CA ARG A 173 8.67 -22.49 2.70
C ARG A 173 9.28 -23.30 3.85
N ASP A 174 8.53 -23.42 4.93
CA ASP A 174 8.95 -24.12 6.15
C ASP A 174 8.15 -25.41 6.30
N PRO A 175 8.76 -26.57 6.62
CA PRO A 175 8.06 -27.83 6.85
C PRO A 175 6.97 -27.77 7.93
N ASP A 176 7.04 -26.80 8.86
CA ASP A 176 6.02 -26.59 9.88
C ASP A 176 4.70 -26.02 9.33
N TYR A 177 4.68 -25.54 8.08
CA TYR A 177 3.49 -25.07 7.40
C TYR A 177 3.08 -26.03 6.27
N PRO A 178 1.78 -26.33 6.11
CA PRO A 178 1.30 -27.23 5.06
C PRO A 178 1.43 -26.65 3.65
N GLU A 179 1.57 -25.33 3.52
CA GLU A 179 1.75 -24.60 2.27
C GLU A 179 2.61 -23.33 2.49
N PRO A 180 3.21 -22.75 1.44
CA PRO A 180 3.98 -21.52 1.56
C PRO A 180 3.15 -20.35 2.12
N VAL A 181 3.78 -19.54 2.97
CA VAL A 181 3.15 -18.42 3.68
C VAL A 181 3.97 -17.14 3.53
N LEU A 182 3.32 -15.98 3.55
CA LEU A 182 4.02 -14.70 3.53
C LEU A 182 4.79 -14.48 4.83
N ASN A 183 6.03 -14.03 4.67
CA ASN A 183 6.87 -13.56 5.76
C ASN A 183 6.59 -12.08 6.03
N LEU A 184 5.51 -11.81 6.77
CA LEU A 184 5.09 -10.44 7.03
C LEU A 184 5.97 -9.80 8.12
N PRO A 185 6.41 -8.54 7.94
CA PRO A 185 7.09 -7.81 8.99
C PRO A 185 6.10 -7.44 10.11
N TRP A 186 6.62 -7.03 11.26
CA TRP A 186 5.82 -6.77 12.45
C TRP A 186 4.66 -5.79 12.22
N ALA A 187 4.90 -4.69 11.49
CA ALA A 187 3.85 -3.71 11.24
C ALA A 187 2.70 -4.29 10.39
N SER A 188 3.02 -5.08 9.35
CA SER A 188 2.00 -5.76 8.54
C SER A 188 1.22 -6.80 9.33
N LEU A 189 1.87 -7.55 10.22
CA LEU A 189 1.19 -8.47 11.15
C LEU A 189 0.24 -7.72 12.09
N PHE A 190 0.65 -6.55 12.57
CA PHE A 190 -0.19 -5.71 13.41
C PHE A 190 -1.44 -5.23 12.66
N VAL A 191 -1.23 -4.74 11.43
CA VAL A 191 -2.31 -4.34 10.52
C VAL A 191 -3.25 -5.51 10.25
N ALA A 192 -2.75 -6.72 10.01
CA ALA A 192 -3.60 -7.86 9.69
C ALA A 192 -4.46 -8.33 10.88
N MET A 193 -3.91 -8.35 12.10
CA MET A 193 -4.58 -8.99 13.24
C MET A 193 -5.32 -8.04 14.18
N PHE A 194 -4.82 -6.81 14.34
CA PHE A 194 -5.31 -5.90 15.37
C PHE A 194 -6.06 -4.71 14.78
N LEU A 195 -5.56 -4.13 13.69
CA LEU A 195 -6.16 -2.92 13.12
C LEU A 195 -7.65 -3.10 12.76
N PRO A 196 -8.10 -4.20 12.11
CA PRO A 196 -9.53 -4.43 11.86
C PRO A 196 -10.40 -4.42 13.12
N LYS A 197 -9.89 -4.91 14.26
CA LYS A 197 -10.62 -4.91 15.54
C LYS A 197 -10.70 -3.50 16.13
N ILE A 198 -9.65 -2.71 15.98
CA ILE A 198 -9.60 -1.32 16.45
C ILE A 198 -10.51 -0.45 15.56
N LYS A 199 -10.47 -0.62 14.24
CA LYS A 199 -11.32 0.10 13.26
C LYS A 199 -12.81 -0.15 13.47
N LYS A 200 -13.22 -1.30 14.04
CA LYS A 200 -14.62 -1.55 14.43
C LYS A 200 -15.15 -0.53 15.45
N GLU A 201 -14.29 -0.03 16.32
CA GLU A 201 -14.69 0.98 17.30
C GLU A 201 -14.30 2.41 16.89
N ARG A 202 -13.18 2.57 16.17
CA ARG A 202 -12.66 3.85 15.66
C ARG A 202 -12.23 3.71 14.20
N PRO A 203 -13.14 3.86 13.24
CA PRO A 203 -12.85 3.64 11.81
C PRO A 203 -11.75 4.53 11.22
N PHE A 204 -11.45 5.66 11.87
CA PHE A 204 -10.48 6.66 11.41
C PHE A 204 -9.08 6.53 12.04
N VAL A 205 -8.85 5.54 12.91
CA VAL A 205 -7.62 5.43 13.74
C VAL A 205 -6.31 5.46 12.95
N ASP A 206 -6.28 4.87 11.76
CA ASP A 206 -5.14 4.77 10.85
C ASP A 206 -5.04 5.94 9.85
N LYS A 207 -6.09 6.77 9.79
CA LYS A 207 -6.22 7.91 8.86
C LYS A 207 -5.73 9.23 9.45
N VAL A 208 -5.42 9.27 10.74
CA VAL A 208 -4.95 10.51 11.39
C VAL A 208 -3.42 10.61 11.30
N LYS A 209 -2.92 11.73 10.75
CA LYS A 209 -1.49 12.00 10.60
C LYS A 209 -1.10 13.32 11.30
N PRO A 210 0.08 13.39 11.96
CA PRO A 210 0.92 12.26 12.33
C PRO A 210 0.24 11.38 13.39
N PHE A 211 0.45 10.07 13.31
CA PHE A 211 -0.19 9.10 14.21
C PHE A 211 0.17 9.33 15.70
N THR A 212 1.36 9.88 15.99
CA THR A 212 1.76 10.26 17.34
C THR A 212 0.88 11.36 17.94
N GLY A 213 0.34 12.26 17.11
CA GLY A 213 -0.63 13.27 17.51
C GLY A 213 -1.96 12.62 17.92
N TYR A 214 -2.43 11.64 17.13
CA TYR A 214 -3.61 10.86 17.47
C TYR A 214 -3.45 10.10 18.78
N LEU A 215 -2.30 9.44 19.02
CA LEU A 215 -2.07 8.71 20.27
C LEU A 215 -2.15 9.64 21.49
N ARG A 216 -1.57 10.85 21.42
CA ARG A 216 -1.66 11.85 22.51
C ARG A 216 -3.11 12.28 22.73
N TRP A 217 -3.82 12.59 21.64
CA TRP A 217 -5.23 12.96 21.69
C TRP A 217 -6.08 11.84 22.32
N ALA A 218 -5.88 10.59 21.93
CA ALA A 218 -6.61 9.45 22.46
C ALA A 218 -6.36 9.25 23.96
N VAL A 219 -5.12 9.41 24.43
CA VAL A 219 -4.82 9.33 25.87
C VAL A 219 -5.51 10.43 26.67
N MET A 220 -5.59 11.65 26.13
CA MET A 220 -6.18 12.81 26.82
C MET A 220 -7.71 12.88 26.72
N HIS A 221 -8.29 12.44 25.60
CA HIS A 221 -9.70 12.70 25.26
C HIS A 221 -10.52 11.42 25.03
N ASP A 222 -9.88 10.28 24.76
CA ASP A 222 -10.51 8.97 24.57
C ASP A 222 -9.84 7.93 25.49
N THR A 223 -9.57 8.34 26.74
CA THR A 223 -8.66 7.69 27.68
C THR A 223 -9.00 6.22 27.93
N LEU A 224 -10.28 5.89 28.10
CA LEU A 224 -10.74 4.52 28.34
C LEU A 224 -10.46 3.63 27.13
N PHE A 225 -10.74 4.12 25.92
CA PHE A 225 -10.42 3.40 24.69
C PHE A 225 -8.90 3.22 24.54
N ALA A 226 -8.12 4.29 24.77
CA ALA A 226 -6.67 4.26 24.64
C ALA A 226 -6.03 3.21 25.57
N PHE A 227 -6.38 3.21 26.86
CA PHE A 227 -5.83 2.24 27.80
C PHE A 227 -6.33 0.82 27.54
N ARG A 228 -7.63 0.62 27.29
CA ARG A 228 -8.17 -0.73 26.99
C ARG A 228 -7.52 -1.32 25.73
N THR A 229 -7.39 -0.53 24.67
CA THR A 229 -6.73 -0.95 23.43
C THR A 229 -5.25 -1.19 23.66
N GLY A 230 -4.57 -0.32 24.43
CA GLY A 230 -3.18 -0.50 24.82
C GLY A 230 -2.94 -1.79 25.59
N PHE A 231 -3.76 -2.10 26.59
CA PHE A 231 -3.71 -3.37 27.33
C PHE A 231 -3.97 -4.57 26.41
N PHE A 232 -4.99 -4.48 25.55
CA PHE A 232 -5.30 -5.54 24.59
C PHE A 232 -4.12 -5.84 23.65
N ILE A 233 -3.50 -4.81 23.07
CA ILE A 233 -2.32 -4.95 22.21
C ILE A 233 -1.14 -5.52 23.02
N PHE A 234 -0.89 -5.00 24.22
CA PHE A 234 0.20 -5.45 25.09
C PHE A 234 0.09 -6.94 25.47
N PHE A 235 -1.08 -7.39 25.95
CA PHE A 235 -1.28 -8.80 26.29
C PHE A 235 -1.28 -9.71 25.06
N SER A 236 -1.82 -9.23 23.93
CA SER A 236 -1.71 -9.96 22.66
C SER A 236 -0.26 -10.11 22.23
N PHE A 237 0.56 -9.08 22.43
CA PHE A 237 1.99 -9.11 22.14
C PHE A 237 2.74 -10.11 23.03
N LEU A 238 2.48 -10.11 24.34
CA LEU A 238 3.06 -11.10 25.26
C LEU A 238 2.73 -12.54 24.83
N ARG A 239 1.49 -12.79 24.39
CA ARG A 239 1.07 -14.08 23.86
C ARG A 239 1.80 -14.44 22.57
N MET A 240 1.92 -13.51 21.62
CA MET A 240 2.66 -13.73 20.37
C MET A 240 4.15 -14.00 20.63
N PHE A 241 4.79 -13.27 21.55
CA PHE A 241 6.19 -13.48 21.90
C PHE A 241 6.42 -14.87 22.53
N SER A 242 5.45 -15.37 23.30
CA SER A 242 5.48 -16.76 23.79
C SER A 242 5.40 -17.78 22.65
N LEU A 243 4.57 -17.51 21.64
CA LEU A 243 4.40 -18.34 20.45
C LEU A 243 5.57 -18.24 19.45
N ALA A 244 6.29 -17.12 19.41
CA ALA A 244 7.43 -16.89 18.53
C ALA A 244 8.58 -17.88 18.74
N ARG A 245 8.68 -18.50 19.94
CA ARG A 245 9.62 -19.60 20.19
C ARG A 245 9.33 -20.85 19.35
N LYS A 246 8.12 -20.96 18.79
CA LYS A 246 7.64 -22.10 18.00
C LYS A 246 7.34 -21.76 16.54
N HIS A 247 7.31 -20.47 16.16
CA HIS A 247 6.93 -20.04 14.82
C HIS A 247 7.88 -18.94 14.31
N PRO A 248 8.69 -19.22 13.28
CA PRO A 248 9.63 -18.26 12.70
C PRO A 248 8.98 -16.96 12.20
N LEU A 249 7.71 -17.02 11.78
CA LEU A 249 6.92 -15.85 11.33
C LEU A 249 6.72 -14.78 12.40
N LEU A 250 6.85 -15.16 13.67
CA LEU A 250 6.71 -14.25 14.81
C LEU A 250 8.07 -13.87 15.40
N ASP A 251 9.20 -14.19 14.73
CA ASP A 251 10.52 -13.77 15.19
C ASP A 251 10.76 -12.29 14.90
N PHE A 252 10.48 -11.47 15.92
CA PHE A 252 10.58 -10.03 15.84
C PHE A 252 12.02 -9.48 15.94
N ARG A 253 13.04 -10.33 16.09
CA ARG A 253 14.44 -9.88 16.28
C ARG A 253 14.93 -8.99 15.14
N LEU A 254 14.60 -9.32 13.90
CA LEU A 254 15.00 -8.54 12.72
C LEU A 254 14.33 -7.16 12.69
N SER A 255 13.03 -7.08 12.97
CA SER A 255 12.29 -5.81 13.04
C SER A 255 12.82 -4.92 14.18
N PHE A 256 13.03 -5.48 15.38
CA PHE A 256 13.57 -4.72 16.52
C PHE A 256 15.04 -4.31 16.35
N ALA A 257 15.87 -5.13 15.70
CA ALA A 257 17.25 -4.77 15.39
C ALA A 257 17.32 -3.56 14.45
N ARG A 258 16.35 -3.44 13.53
CA ARG A 258 16.25 -2.32 12.57
C ARG A 258 15.65 -1.04 13.19
N MET A 259 15.00 -1.12 14.35
CA MET A 259 14.37 0.04 15.02
C MET A 259 15.38 1.02 15.66
N LYS A 260 16.66 0.67 15.82
CA LYS A 260 17.65 1.59 16.41
C LYS A 260 17.87 2.81 15.50
N GLY A 261 17.30 3.96 15.87
CA GLY A 261 17.51 5.26 15.21
C GLY A 261 16.40 5.71 14.25
N THR A 262 15.29 4.97 14.13
CA THR A 262 14.17 5.37 13.25
C THR A 262 13.19 6.28 13.98
N THR A 263 12.88 7.41 13.36
CA THR A 263 11.79 8.28 13.79
C THR A 263 10.46 7.61 13.41
N ILE A 264 9.47 7.58 14.31
CA ILE A 264 8.12 6.98 14.10
C ILE A 264 7.33 7.69 12.97
N TYR A 265 7.92 8.70 12.34
CA TYR A 265 7.37 9.38 11.19
C TYR A 265 8.50 9.71 10.19
N PRO A 266 8.85 8.78 9.28
CA PRO A 266 9.91 9.04 8.33
C PRO A 266 9.38 9.94 7.20
N SER A 267 9.81 11.20 7.20
CA SER A 267 9.88 11.94 5.94
C SER A 267 10.95 11.25 5.10
N PHE A 268 10.56 10.49 4.07
CA PHE A 268 11.49 9.74 3.20
C PHE A 268 12.43 10.62 2.34
N VAL A 269 12.47 11.93 2.60
CA VAL A 269 13.37 12.89 1.96
C VAL A 269 14.84 12.52 2.13
N LYS A 270 15.25 11.97 3.29
CA LYS A 270 16.66 11.59 3.54
C LYS A 270 17.04 10.35 2.74
N GLU A 271 16.13 9.39 2.69
CA GLU A 271 16.22 8.11 2.01
C GLU A 271 16.26 8.33 0.49
N ALA A 272 15.33 9.12 -0.04
CA ALA A 272 15.32 9.57 -1.42
C ALA A 272 16.65 10.24 -1.82
N ARG A 273 17.15 11.17 -1.00
CA ARG A 273 18.43 11.83 -1.25
C ARG A 273 19.60 10.83 -1.23
N LYS A 274 19.57 9.84 -0.34
CA LYS A 274 20.61 8.80 -0.28
C LYS A 274 20.61 7.96 -1.56
N ILE A 275 19.44 7.55 -2.05
CA ILE A 275 19.31 6.75 -3.28
C ILE A 275 19.80 7.53 -4.49
N LEU A 276 19.38 8.79 -4.65
CA LEU A 276 19.84 9.65 -5.75
C LEU A 276 21.35 9.89 -5.73
N ARG A 277 21.97 9.96 -4.53
CA ARG A 277 23.43 10.06 -4.40
C ARG A 277 24.15 8.76 -4.75
N MET A 278 23.58 7.62 -4.38
CA MET A 278 24.15 6.30 -4.68
C MET A 278 23.95 5.88 -6.14
N ASN A 279 22.99 6.50 -6.83
CA ASN A 279 22.65 6.21 -8.22
C ASN A 279 22.70 7.49 -9.05
N PRO A 280 23.90 7.96 -9.46
CA PRO A 280 24.06 9.26 -10.14
C PRO A 280 23.27 9.41 -11.43
N HIS A 281 22.95 8.29 -12.09
CA HIS A 281 22.12 8.25 -13.29
C HIS A 281 20.65 8.62 -13.03
N LEU A 282 20.14 8.53 -11.79
CA LEU A 282 18.75 8.87 -11.48
C LEU A 282 18.59 10.36 -11.23
N ASN A 283 17.70 11.01 -11.95
CA ASN A 283 17.33 12.41 -11.74
C ASN A 283 16.12 12.54 -10.82
N ALA A 284 15.16 11.61 -10.87
CA ALA A 284 14.00 11.67 -10.00
C ALA A 284 13.73 10.34 -9.29
N ILE A 285 13.14 10.43 -8.09
CA ILE A 285 12.60 9.30 -7.37
C ILE A 285 11.18 9.59 -6.87
N ILE A 286 10.27 8.64 -7.07
CA ILE A 286 8.86 8.78 -6.73
C ILE A 286 8.46 7.69 -5.74
N PHE A 287 7.99 8.10 -4.57
CA PHE A 287 7.47 7.23 -3.51
C PHE A 287 5.97 7.32 -3.33
N GLY A 288 5.41 6.33 -2.65
CA GLY A 288 4.07 6.33 -2.04
C GLY A 288 4.18 6.14 -0.53
N HIS A 289 3.34 5.29 0.05
CA HIS A 289 3.43 4.72 1.42
C HIS A 289 3.18 5.66 2.60
N THR A 290 3.59 6.94 2.52
CA THR A 290 3.40 7.88 3.63
C THR A 290 2.01 8.49 3.67
N HIS A 291 1.21 8.30 2.61
CA HIS A 291 -0.10 8.90 2.39
C HIS A 291 -0.09 10.43 2.35
N VAL A 292 1.10 11.06 2.33
CA VAL A 292 1.24 12.51 2.43
C VAL A 292 2.03 13.04 1.24
N MET A 293 1.38 13.93 0.48
CA MET A 293 2.01 14.56 -0.69
C MET A 293 3.25 15.35 -0.27
N ARG A 294 4.37 15.10 -0.96
CA ARG A 294 5.63 15.80 -0.74
C ARG A 294 6.39 16.00 -2.06
N TYR A 295 7.02 17.16 -2.18
CA TYR A 295 7.93 17.47 -3.29
C TYR A 295 9.22 18.08 -2.74
N ARG A 296 10.36 17.63 -3.22
CA ARG A 296 11.68 18.21 -2.91
C ARG A 296 12.57 18.19 -4.15
N GLN A 297 13.32 19.26 -4.32
CA GLN A 297 14.34 19.38 -5.35
C GLN A 297 15.68 19.71 -4.70
N TRP A 298 16.75 19.17 -5.27
CA TRP A 298 18.13 19.45 -4.90
C TRP A 298 18.92 19.89 -6.13
N GLY A 299 20.11 20.46 -5.90
CA GLY A 299 21.01 20.84 -6.98
C GLY A 299 21.38 19.68 -7.91
N GLY A 300 21.68 19.99 -9.17
CA GLY A 300 21.98 18.99 -10.20
C GLY A 300 20.74 18.31 -10.80
N GLY A 301 19.56 18.96 -10.72
CA GLY A 301 18.30 18.45 -11.29
C GLY A 301 17.77 17.21 -10.59
N LYS A 302 18.06 17.04 -9.28
CA LYS A 302 17.64 15.87 -8.51
C LYS A 302 16.32 16.13 -7.80
N GLU A 303 15.35 15.24 -7.98
CA GLU A 303 13.97 15.44 -7.52
C GLU A 303 13.43 14.25 -6.74
N TYR A 304 12.59 14.54 -5.76
CA TYR A 304 11.84 13.56 -4.98
C TYR A 304 10.37 13.96 -4.92
N LEU A 305 9.50 13.01 -5.25
CA LEU A 305 8.05 13.16 -5.15
C LEU A 305 7.45 12.06 -4.28
N ASN A 306 6.44 12.41 -3.50
CA ASN A 306 5.49 11.49 -2.92
C ASN A 306 4.10 11.87 -3.42
N THR A 307 3.42 10.94 -4.08
CA THR A 307 2.12 11.19 -4.73
C THR A 307 0.94 11.19 -3.76
N GLY A 308 1.14 10.88 -2.47
CA GLY A 308 0.09 10.95 -1.46
C GLY A 308 -0.81 9.71 -1.45
N THR A 309 -2.11 9.89 -1.24
CA THR A 309 -3.12 8.81 -1.26
C THR A 309 -4.44 9.35 -1.77
N TRP A 310 -5.26 8.49 -2.38
CA TRP A 310 -6.64 8.81 -2.73
C TRP A 310 -7.63 8.55 -1.58
N ASN A 311 -7.13 8.16 -0.41
CA ASN A 311 -7.96 7.96 0.78
C ASN A 311 -8.09 9.25 1.59
N GLU A 312 -9.13 9.28 2.41
CA GLU A 312 -9.31 10.32 3.42
C GLU A 312 -8.18 10.28 4.45
N VAL A 313 -7.57 11.44 4.71
CA VAL A 313 -6.54 11.63 5.73
C VAL A 313 -6.94 12.81 6.60
N THR A 314 -6.88 12.65 7.92
CA THR A 314 -7.06 13.75 8.87
C THR A 314 -5.69 14.23 9.31
N SER A 315 -5.28 15.44 8.90
CA SER A 315 -4.04 16.03 9.37
C SER A 315 -4.22 16.80 10.68
N LEU A 316 -3.25 16.66 11.57
CA LEU A 316 -3.09 17.45 12.79
C LEU A 316 -1.92 18.46 12.67
N ASP A 317 -1.25 18.53 11.53
CA ASP A 317 -0.26 19.58 11.26
C ASP A 317 -0.99 20.89 10.90
N ILE A 318 -0.51 22.01 11.42
CA ILE A 318 -1.17 23.33 11.28
C ILE A 318 -1.20 23.77 9.81
N ALA A 319 -0.22 23.37 9.01
CA ALA A 319 -0.13 23.76 7.61
C ALA A 319 -1.25 23.15 6.74
N ASP A 320 -1.79 22.00 7.14
CA ASP A 320 -2.77 21.21 6.38
C ASP A 320 -3.87 20.64 7.29
N PHE A 321 -4.18 21.32 8.40
CA PHE A 321 -5.07 20.84 9.46
C PHE A 321 -6.49 20.49 8.98
N GLY A 322 -7.00 19.33 9.39
CA GLY A 322 -8.37 18.88 9.13
C GLY A 322 -8.46 17.65 8.24
N LEU A 323 -9.69 17.30 7.85
CA LEU A 323 -9.96 16.20 6.93
C LEU A 323 -9.62 16.63 5.49
N GLN A 324 -8.85 15.80 4.80
CA GLN A 324 -8.38 16.05 3.45
C GLN A 324 -8.58 14.82 2.56
N THR A 325 -8.89 15.09 1.30
CA THR A 325 -8.90 14.09 0.23
C THR A 325 -8.33 14.73 -1.02
N TYR A 326 -7.12 14.32 -1.39
CA TYR A 326 -6.46 14.79 -2.60
C TYR A 326 -6.31 13.63 -3.57
N LEU A 327 -7.03 13.69 -4.70
CA LEU A 327 -6.93 12.67 -5.76
C LEU A 327 -5.72 12.97 -6.66
N THR A 328 -4.53 12.97 -6.07
CA THR A 328 -3.27 13.33 -6.71
C THR A 328 -2.67 12.17 -7.49
N TYR A 329 -1.95 12.47 -8.55
CA TYR A 329 -1.20 11.50 -9.35
C TYR A 329 0.06 12.15 -9.90
N GLY A 330 1.06 11.32 -10.23
CA GLY A 330 2.24 11.77 -10.97
C GLY A 330 1.96 11.81 -12.48
N TYR A 331 2.38 12.87 -13.14
CA TYR A 331 2.36 13.01 -14.60
C TYR A 331 3.79 13.27 -15.09
N ILE A 332 4.26 12.44 -16.01
CA ILE A 332 5.55 12.63 -16.68
C ILE A 332 5.34 12.50 -18.18
N GLU A 333 5.85 13.47 -18.93
CA GLU A 333 5.90 13.43 -20.38
C GLU A 333 7.37 13.33 -20.81
N LEU A 334 7.69 12.36 -21.67
CA LEU A 334 9.05 11.93 -22.03
C LEU A 334 9.43 12.20 -23.48
#